data_AF-A0A2J8AE32-F1
#
_entry.id   AF-A0A2J8AE32-F1
#
_cell.length_a   1.000
_cell.length_b   1.000
_cell.length_c   1.000
_cell.angle_alpha   90.00
_cell.angle_beta   90.00
_cell.angle_gamma   90.00
#
_symmetry.space_group_name_H-M   'P 1'
#
loop_
_entity.id
_entity.type
_entity.pdbx_description
1 polymer ?
#
loop_
_entity_poly.entity_id
_entity_poly.type
_entity_poly.pdbx_seq_one_letter_code
_entity_poly.pdbx_strand_id
1 'polypeptide(L)'
;EISQDSGKFVFSVKDTMQCLEMGAVEILIVWENLDCDRYELMNPSTSKTEVKLLNAEQAKDTSHFKDKEAGCDLEVQDKMPLLEWLANSYKKFGCTLEFVTNKSQEGSQFCRGFGGIGGILRYQVNLAEMEVDEDQGGDALWSDDDF
;
A
#
# COMPACT_ATOMS: atom_id res chain seq x y z
N GLU A 1 22.61 -8.96 -1.46
CA GLU A 1 21.67 -10.09 -1.25
C GLU A 1 20.27 -9.85 -1.83
N ILE A 2 20.11 -8.95 -2.81
CA ILE A 2 18.88 -8.73 -3.60
C ILE A 2 18.81 -9.65 -4.85
N SER A 3 19.80 -10.50 -5.04
CA SER A 3 19.91 -11.42 -6.19
C SER A 3 19.38 -12.82 -5.92
N GLN A 4 18.75 -13.05 -4.76
CA GLN A 4 17.99 -14.27 -4.53
C GLN A 4 16.53 -13.97 -4.77
N ASP A 5 16.09 -14.43 -5.93
CA ASP A 5 14.77 -14.44 -6.59
C ASP A 5 13.65 -15.04 -5.72
N SER A 6 13.56 -14.64 -4.46
CA SER A 6 12.60 -15.20 -3.52
C SER A 6 11.25 -14.50 -3.59
N GLY A 7 11.10 -13.36 -4.28
CA GLY A 7 9.81 -12.67 -4.45
C GLY A 7 9.08 -12.29 -3.15
N LYS A 8 9.77 -12.32 -2.00
CA LYS A 8 9.21 -12.05 -0.66
C LYS A 8 9.44 -10.62 -0.21
N PHE A 9 9.42 -9.67 -1.13
CA PHE A 9 9.55 -8.26 -0.82
C PHE A 9 8.52 -7.49 -1.61
N VAL A 10 7.99 -6.46 -0.98
CA VAL A 10 7.05 -5.53 -1.58
C VAL A 10 7.65 -4.13 -1.51
N PHE A 11 7.52 -3.41 -2.60
CA PHE A 11 7.89 -2.01 -2.75
C PHE A 11 6.67 -1.30 -3.30
N SER A 12 6.68 0.03 -3.27
CA SER A 12 5.52 0.87 -3.59
C SER A 12 4.49 0.94 -2.46
N VAL A 13 3.94 2.13 -2.31
CA VAL A 13 2.92 2.44 -1.30
C VAL A 13 1.66 1.59 -1.49
N LYS A 14 1.20 1.45 -2.74
CA LYS A 14 -0.02 0.71 -3.11
C LYS A 14 0.09 -0.77 -2.75
N ASP A 15 1.13 -1.44 -3.27
CA ASP A 15 1.35 -2.86 -3.09
C ASP A 15 1.61 -3.20 -1.62
N THR A 16 2.38 -2.35 -0.93
CA THR A 16 2.64 -2.52 0.50
C THR A 16 1.35 -2.45 1.32
N MET A 17 0.43 -1.55 0.97
CA MET A 17 -0.86 -1.44 1.64
C MET A 17 -1.72 -2.69 1.41
N GLN A 18 -1.81 -3.18 0.18
CA GLN A 18 -2.53 -4.42 -0.13
C GLN A 18 -1.94 -5.63 0.62
N CYS A 19 -0.62 -5.78 0.62
CA CYS A 19 0.04 -6.86 1.36
C CYS A 19 -0.17 -6.73 2.88
N LEU A 20 -0.24 -5.50 3.41
CA LEU A 20 -0.52 -5.24 4.81
C LEU A 20 -1.96 -5.62 5.17
N GLU A 21 -2.94 -5.30 4.32
CA GLU A 21 -4.35 -5.68 4.48
C GLU A 21 -4.55 -7.20 4.45
N MET A 22 -3.78 -7.91 3.61
CA MET A 22 -3.74 -9.38 3.59
C MET A 22 -3.00 -10.01 4.79
N GLY A 23 -2.32 -9.20 5.61
CA GLY A 23 -1.48 -9.71 6.71
C GLY A 23 -0.26 -10.50 6.22
N ALA A 24 0.15 -10.31 4.97
CA ALA A 24 1.28 -11.01 4.37
C ALA A 24 2.63 -10.36 4.73
N VAL A 25 2.62 -9.11 5.21
CA VAL A 25 3.83 -8.38 5.59
C VAL A 25 4.37 -8.89 6.94
N GLU A 26 5.61 -9.36 6.93
CA GLU A 26 6.34 -9.74 8.14
C GLU A 26 6.98 -8.51 8.79
N ILE A 27 7.81 -7.80 8.01
CA ILE A 27 8.59 -6.66 8.45
C ILE A 27 8.29 -5.51 7.52
N LEU A 28 7.68 -4.46 8.05
CA LEU A 28 7.41 -3.23 7.31
C LEU A 28 8.58 -2.27 7.52
N ILE A 29 9.20 -1.83 6.43
CA ILE A 29 10.35 -0.94 6.44
C ILE A 29 9.88 0.43 5.96
N VAL A 30 10.04 1.45 6.80
CA VAL A 30 9.58 2.81 6.50
C VAL A 30 10.71 3.80 6.73
N TRP A 31 10.88 4.75 5.83
CA TRP A 31 11.82 5.83 6.05
C TRP A 31 11.32 6.78 7.16
N GLU A 32 12.16 7.07 8.14
CA GLU A 32 11.80 7.93 9.29
C GLU A 32 11.29 9.33 8.86
N ASN A 33 11.80 9.84 7.73
CA ASN A 33 11.47 11.15 7.19
C ASN A 33 10.61 11.02 5.92
N LEU A 34 9.75 9.98 5.89
CA LEU A 34 8.80 9.77 4.81
C LEU A 34 7.78 10.91 4.78
N ASP A 35 7.81 11.69 3.71
CA ASP A 35 6.93 12.83 3.49
C ASP A 35 5.62 12.39 2.79
N CYS A 36 4.96 11.37 3.36
CA CYS A 36 3.74 10.75 2.85
C CYS A 36 2.62 10.83 3.89
N ASP A 37 1.50 11.38 3.46
CA ASP A 37 0.28 11.46 4.25
C ASP A 37 -0.78 10.50 3.70
N ARG A 38 -1.54 9.89 4.60
CA ARG A 38 -2.75 9.14 4.29
C ARG A 38 -3.93 10.11 4.25
N TYR A 39 -4.57 10.21 3.09
CA TYR A 39 -5.79 10.98 2.87
C TYR A 39 -6.97 10.04 2.71
N GLU A 40 -8.00 10.25 3.51
CA GLU A 40 -9.28 9.59 3.33
C GLU A 40 -10.18 10.52 2.52
N LEU A 41 -10.38 10.15 1.26
CA LEU A 41 -11.12 10.92 0.28
C LEU A 41 -12.51 10.32 0.12
N MET A 42 -13.55 11.11 0.33
CA MET A 42 -14.93 10.71 0.07
C MET A 42 -15.39 11.31 -1.24
N ASN A 43 -15.94 10.48 -2.12
CA ASN A 43 -16.63 10.96 -3.31
C ASN A 43 -18.10 11.28 -2.93
N PRO A 44 -18.52 12.56 -2.96
CA PRO A 44 -19.89 12.93 -2.59
C PRO A 44 -20.95 12.37 -3.55
N SER A 45 -20.57 12.09 -4.80
CA SER A 45 -21.48 11.60 -5.84
C SER A 45 -21.78 10.11 -5.72
N THR A 46 -20.79 9.31 -5.30
CA THR A 46 -20.95 7.85 -5.13
C THR A 46 -21.02 7.43 -3.66
N SER A 47 -20.79 8.36 -2.72
CA SER A 47 -20.62 8.11 -1.28
C SER A 47 -19.55 7.06 -0.94
N LYS A 48 -18.65 6.77 -1.88
CA LYS A 48 -17.53 5.82 -1.71
C LYS A 48 -16.37 6.56 -1.06
N THR A 49 -15.80 5.97 -0.01
CA THR A 49 -14.56 6.46 0.61
C THR A 49 -13.39 5.69 0.03
N GLU A 50 -12.39 6.41 -0.47
CA GLU A 50 -11.15 5.88 -0.97
C GLU A 50 -9.98 6.42 -0.13
N VAL A 51 -9.06 5.53 0.22
CA VAL A 51 -7.83 5.92 0.92
C VAL A 51 -6.75 6.14 -0.12
N LYS A 52 -6.24 7.37 -0.23
CA LYS A 52 -5.08 7.69 -1.07
C LYS A 52 -3.89 8.09 -0.21
N LEU A 53 -2.74 7.56 -0.58
CA LEU A 53 -1.47 7.87 0.06
C LEU A 53 -0.72 8.79 -0.88
N LEU A 54 -0.52 10.03 -0.45
CA LEU A 54 0.03 11.10 -1.30
C LEU A 54 1.25 11.70 -0.60
N ASN A 55 2.33 11.84 -1.36
CA ASN A 55 3.50 12.61 -0.91
C ASN A 55 3.22 14.11 -0.97
N ALA A 56 3.98 14.96 -0.27
CA ALA A 56 3.72 16.41 -0.30
C ALA A 56 3.84 17.03 -1.71
N GLU A 57 4.61 16.43 -2.61
CA GLU A 57 4.65 16.86 -4.01
C GLU A 57 3.35 16.51 -4.75
N GLN A 58 2.80 15.32 -4.52
CA GLN A 58 1.53 14.88 -5.12
C GLN A 58 0.31 15.56 -4.48
N ALA A 59 0.39 15.89 -3.19
CA ALA A 59 -0.64 16.65 -2.49
C ALA A 59 -0.80 18.07 -3.03
N LYS A 60 0.21 18.62 -3.71
CA LYS A 60 0.10 19.90 -4.44
C LYS A 60 -0.64 19.76 -5.76
N ASP A 61 -0.70 18.55 -6.31
CA ASP A 61 -1.34 18.29 -7.59
C ASP A 61 -2.85 18.06 -7.38
N THR A 62 -3.65 19.07 -7.75
CA THR A 62 -5.12 19.05 -7.60
C THR A 62 -5.78 17.91 -8.40
N SER A 63 -5.05 17.35 -9.36
CA SER A 63 -5.45 16.20 -10.17
C SER A 63 -5.74 14.94 -9.34
N HIS A 64 -5.09 14.78 -8.17
CA HIS A 64 -5.29 13.60 -7.31
C HIS A 64 -6.56 13.68 -6.46
N PHE A 65 -7.09 14.89 -6.27
CA PHE A 65 -8.34 15.18 -5.57
C PHE A 65 -9.52 15.27 -6.55
N LYS A 66 -9.31 15.00 -7.84
CA LYS A 66 -10.38 14.95 -8.85
C LYS A 66 -10.56 13.53 -9.33
N ASP A 67 -11.79 13.06 -9.19
CA ASP A 67 -12.18 11.75 -9.69
C ASP A 67 -12.34 11.81 -11.22
N LYS A 68 -11.58 11.00 -11.96
CA LYS A 68 -11.62 10.99 -13.43
C LYS A 68 -12.92 10.38 -13.98
N GLU A 69 -13.63 9.61 -13.17
CA GLU A 69 -14.88 8.94 -13.59
C GLU A 69 -16.10 9.80 -13.27
N ALA A 70 -16.13 10.46 -12.10
CA ALA A 70 -17.24 11.31 -11.70
C ALA A 70 -17.10 12.79 -12.12
N GLY A 71 -15.87 13.27 -12.39
CA GLY A 71 -15.61 14.70 -12.64
C GLY A 71 -15.87 15.59 -11.42
N CYS A 72 -16.01 15.01 -10.24
CA CYS A 72 -16.26 15.70 -8.98
C CYS A 72 -14.98 15.81 -8.15
N ASP A 73 -14.87 16.91 -7.40
CA ASP A 73 -13.84 17.09 -6.38
C ASP A 73 -14.11 16.12 -5.21
N LEU A 74 -13.11 15.31 -4.87
CA LEU A 74 -13.12 14.41 -3.73
C LEU A 74 -12.95 15.23 -2.45
N GLU A 75 -13.81 15.02 -1.46
CA GLU A 75 -13.70 15.68 -0.18
C GLU A 75 -12.70 14.94 0.72
N VAL A 76 -11.73 15.67 1.26
CA VAL A 76 -10.81 15.14 2.27
C VAL A 76 -11.56 15.06 3.59
N GLN A 77 -11.94 13.86 3.99
CA GLN A 77 -12.53 13.63 5.32
C GLN A 77 -11.48 13.64 6.42
N ASP A 78 -10.39 12.92 6.19
CA ASP A 78 -9.32 12.79 7.17
C ASP A 78 -7.94 12.85 6.51
N LYS A 79 -6.99 13.38 7.26
CA LYS A 79 -5.58 13.46 6.87
C LYS A 79 -4.74 13.06 8.08
N MET A 80 -3.97 11.99 7.93
CA MET A 80 -3.07 11.49 8.96
C MET A 80 -1.70 11.13 8.38
N PRO A 81 -0.58 11.42 9.08
CA PRO A 81 0.73 10.97 8.64
C PRO A 81 0.78 9.45 8.54
N LEU A 82 1.30 8.91 7.44
CA LEU A 82 1.34 7.46 7.24
C LEU A 82 2.17 6.76 8.34
N LEU A 83 3.25 7.40 8.77
CA LEU A 83 4.11 6.94 9.84
C LEU A 83 3.33 6.69 11.15
N GLU A 84 2.48 7.66 11.53
CA GLU A 84 1.65 7.56 12.73
C GLU A 84 0.58 6.48 12.57
N TRP A 85 -0.04 6.41 11.40
CA TRP A 85 -1.05 5.39 11.12
C TRP A 85 -0.45 3.97 11.22
N LEU A 86 0.74 3.78 10.66
CA LEU A 86 1.47 2.52 10.74
C LEU A 86 1.90 2.19 12.16
N ALA A 87 2.38 3.17 12.93
CA ALA A 87 2.71 3.02 14.34
C ALA A 87 1.50 2.62 15.21
N ASN A 88 0.29 2.98 14.81
CA ASN A 88 -0.93 2.53 15.49
C ASN A 88 -1.44 1.17 15.00
N SER A 89 -1.19 0.85 13.73
CA SER A 89 -1.83 -0.28 13.06
C SER A 89 -0.94 -1.53 12.98
N TYR A 90 0.39 -1.42 13.10
CA TYR A 90 1.31 -2.56 12.97
C TYR A 90 0.97 -3.73 13.92
N LYS A 91 0.51 -3.41 15.14
CA LYS A 91 0.09 -4.42 16.13
C LYS A 91 -1.14 -5.21 15.71
N LYS A 92 -2.05 -4.61 14.94
CA LYS A 92 -3.26 -5.27 14.46
C LYS A 92 -2.96 -6.26 13.35
N PHE A 93 -2.02 -5.89 12.47
CA PHE A 93 -1.59 -6.73 11.34
C PHE A 93 -0.55 -7.77 11.74
N GLY A 94 0.04 -7.65 12.94
CA GLY A 94 1.06 -8.57 13.43
C GLY A 94 2.37 -8.47 12.65
N CYS A 95 2.67 -7.30 12.08
CA CYS A 95 3.91 -7.00 11.38
C CYS A 95 4.88 -6.23 12.29
N THR A 96 6.19 -6.34 12.01
CA THR A 96 7.24 -5.61 12.71
C THR A 96 7.55 -4.34 11.94
N LEU A 97 7.40 -3.17 12.58
CA LEU A 97 7.71 -1.88 11.97
C LEU A 97 9.17 -1.50 12.25
N GLU A 98 9.96 -1.33 11.19
CA GLU A 98 11.36 -0.91 11.24
C GLU A 98 11.54 0.44 10.54
N PHE A 99 12.23 1.37 11.20
CA PHE A 99 12.54 2.67 10.63
C PHE A 99 13.96 2.69 10.05
N VAL A 100 14.07 3.10 8.79
CA VAL A 100 15.36 3.28 8.11
C VAL A 100 15.69 4.74 7.94
N THR A 101 16.98 5.02 7.69
CA THR A 101 17.52 6.36 7.47
C THR A 101 18.29 6.38 6.14
N ASN A 102 18.48 7.55 5.53
CA ASN A 102 19.20 7.67 4.26
C ASN A 102 20.74 7.74 4.42
N LYS A 103 21.28 7.53 5.63
CA LYS A 103 22.72 7.64 5.91
C LYS A 103 23.56 6.54 5.26
N SER A 104 22.96 5.38 4.99
CA SER A 104 23.62 4.24 4.34
C SER A 104 23.32 4.20 2.83
N GLN A 105 24.17 3.50 2.07
CA GLN A 105 24.00 3.36 0.62
C GLN A 105 22.67 2.66 0.28
N GLU A 106 22.29 1.66 1.07
CA GLU A 106 21.04 0.92 0.99
C GLU A 106 19.84 1.83 1.29
N GLY A 107 19.93 2.65 2.34
CA GLY A 107 18.87 3.60 2.70
C GLY A 107 18.66 4.68 1.64
N SER A 108 19.73 5.15 1.01
CA SER A 108 19.64 6.09 -0.12
C SER A 108 18.96 5.47 -1.35
N GLN A 109 19.23 4.19 -1.65
CA GLN A 109 18.53 3.45 -2.71
C GLN A 109 17.06 3.23 -2.36
N PHE A 110 16.74 2.98 -1.09
CA PHE A 110 15.37 2.84 -0.62
C PHE A 110 14.55 4.12 -0.78
N CYS A 111 15.11 5.25 -0.37
CA CYS A 111 14.45 6.55 -0.49
C CYS A 111 14.28 6.99 -1.95
N ARG A 112 15.33 6.85 -2.79
CA ARG A 112 15.28 7.31 -4.19
C ARG A 112 14.68 6.31 -5.18
N GLY A 113 14.85 5.02 -4.94
CA GLY A 113 14.43 3.96 -5.85
C GLY A 113 13.03 3.43 -5.56
N PHE A 114 12.64 3.34 -4.29
CA PHE A 114 11.40 2.67 -3.86
C PHE A 114 10.40 3.59 -3.16
N GLY A 115 10.69 4.89 -3.07
CA GLY A 115 9.77 5.88 -2.51
C GLY A 115 9.69 5.89 -0.98
N GLY A 116 10.66 5.28 -0.29
CA GLY A 116 10.77 5.34 1.17
C GLY A 116 9.77 4.47 1.96
N ILE A 117 9.04 3.57 1.29
CA ILE A 117 8.21 2.54 1.91
C ILE A 117 8.40 1.19 1.22
N GLY A 118 8.35 0.13 2.02
CA GLY A 118 8.39 -1.24 1.53
C GLY A 118 8.26 -2.22 2.68
N GLY A 119 8.31 -3.51 2.36
CA GLY A 119 8.21 -4.55 3.36
C GLY A 119 8.75 -5.88 2.89
N ILE A 120 9.06 -6.72 3.87
CA ILE A 120 9.40 -8.13 3.67
C ILE A 120 8.13 -8.93 3.96
N LEU A 121 7.78 -9.81 3.04
CA LEU A 121 6.59 -10.65 3.12
C LEU A 121 6.93 -11.99 3.77
N ARG A 122 6.03 -12.52 4.61
CA ARG A 122 6.13 -13.87 5.18
C ARG A 122 6.08 -14.95 4.09
N TYR A 123 5.22 -14.71 3.10
CA TYR A 123 4.95 -15.59 1.98
C TYR A 123 5.00 -14.79 0.67
N GLN A 124 5.32 -15.45 -0.43
CA GLN A 124 5.23 -14.81 -1.75
C GLN A 124 3.78 -14.43 -2.01
N VAL A 125 3.55 -13.15 -2.30
CA VAL A 125 2.26 -12.66 -2.77
C VAL A 125 2.41 -12.38 -4.24
N ASN A 126 1.60 -13.03 -5.07
CA ASN A 126 1.59 -12.75 -6.49
C ASN A 126 0.69 -11.54 -6.74
N LEU A 127 1.25 -10.34 -6.58
CA LEU A 127 0.54 -9.07 -6.80
C LEU A 127 -0.04 -8.97 -8.23
N ALA A 128 0.58 -9.66 -9.19
CA ALA A 128 0.09 -9.76 -10.58
C ALA A 128 -1.23 -10.55 -10.71
N GLU A 129 -1.52 -11.48 -9.80
CA GLU A 129 -2.82 -12.17 -9.75
C GLU A 129 -3.87 -11.30 -9.04
N MET A 130 -3.46 -10.33 -8.21
CA MET A 130 -4.39 -9.46 -7.49
C MET A 130 -4.87 -8.24 -8.31
N GLU A 131 -4.22 -7.94 -9.44
CA GLU A 131 -4.76 -7.01 -10.45
C GLU A 131 -5.82 -7.68 -11.34
N VAL A 132 -6.18 -8.94 -11.07
CA VAL A 132 -7.21 -9.70 -11.76
C VAL A 132 -8.25 -10.17 -10.75
N ASP A 133 -9.22 -9.30 -10.38
CA ASP A 133 -10.62 -9.72 -10.15
C ASP A 133 -11.55 -8.54 -9.87
N GLU A 134 -11.89 -7.75 -10.89
CA GLU A 134 -13.19 -7.06 -10.93
C GLU A 134 -13.97 -7.29 -12.25
N ASP A 135 -13.47 -8.10 -13.20
CA ASP A 135 -14.13 -8.20 -14.52
C ASP A 135 -14.27 -9.60 -15.16
N GLN A 136 -13.87 -10.73 -14.56
CA GLN A 136 -14.08 -12.04 -15.23
C GLN A 136 -14.57 -13.15 -14.29
N GLY A 137 -15.83 -13.56 -14.52
CA GLY A 137 -16.42 -14.71 -13.88
C GLY A 137 -15.79 -16.06 -14.26
N GLY A 138 -16.01 -17.03 -13.38
CA GLY A 138 -15.56 -18.42 -13.47
C GLY A 138 -14.72 -18.72 -12.21
N ASP A 139 -15.08 -19.63 -11.31
CA ASP A 139 -15.58 -20.96 -11.57
C ASP A 139 -16.32 -21.57 -10.37
N ALA A 140 -17.42 -22.25 -10.67
CA ALA A 140 -18.03 -23.19 -9.76
C ALA A 140 -17.12 -24.43 -9.65
N LEU A 141 -16.28 -24.51 -8.62
CA LEU A 141 -15.60 -25.74 -8.21
C LEU A 141 -15.99 -26.11 -6.77
N TRP A 142 -17.27 -26.44 -6.59
CA TRP A 142 -17.70 -27.40 -5.58
C TRP A 142 -18.29 -28.60 -6.31
N SER A 143 -17.41 -29.38 -6.94
CA SER A 143 -17.72 -30.78 -7.23
C SER A 143 -16.98 -31.59 -6.18
N ASP A 144 -17.63 -31.84 -5.04
CA ASP A 144 -17.21 -32.87 -4.11
C ASP A 144 -18.20 -34.02 -4.25
N ASP A 145 -17.92 -34.86 -5.25
CA ASP A 145 -18.37 -36.24 -5.33
C ASP A 145 -17.26 -37.04 -4.64
N ASP A 146 -17.43 -37.43 -3.38
CA ASP A 146 -16.75 -38.60 -2.80
C ASP A 146 -17.40 -39.05 -1.46
N PHE A 147 -18.24 -40.09 -1.60
CA PHE A 147 -18.66 -41.16 -0.65
C PHE A 147 -20.14 -41.27 -0.26
#